data_AF-A0A183J0K6-F1
#
_entry.id   AF-A0A183J0K6-F1
#
_cell.length_a   1.000
_cell.length_b   1.000
_cell.length_c   1.000
_cell.angle_alpha   90.00
_cell.angle_beta   90.00
_cell.angle_gamma   90.00
#
_symmetry.space_group_name_H-M   'P 1'
#
loop_
_entity.id
_entity.type
_entity.pdbx_description
1 polymer ?
#
loop_
_entity_poly.entity_id
_entity_poly.type
_entity_poly.pdbx_seq_one_letter_code
_entity_poly.pdbx_strand_id
1 'polypeptide(L)'
;MAVLLQNEYLFGYQNLGVFVNAEGTAERAPIYLDEEGVRTFASVSSHIICITQKHLLIYSLSDQKQKQIIPFSFGHALFIYGHRPIISSRHQVYELKPISWEDQVTELLEDKNADEALKVALNAQSGIDNICKHAEKVILIKQRVAFLYLECHRWSDASNLLIVTQVDPREVISLCPDLLPTVTTFVKASPPLHNIPFLSFITKDDAKIEAEFDQFLMNYLVVVRKRSYGKKFLRELDTASLKLLSKHDCISLEKFLYEERYFDVENCILWCLNKKAYHAAALISWKEKNYDKAFSLWKKIIDGHIADAQFNCLQQIYPVLLKCPDFSFLVKNSNWFLHQDPDMFLKLVIESQSTKSVNLDSVISLLAPDPDVLLKFLEHVSQQRFQDEKVLMRIAEVFVKRIALSEESESAEEVLNLRQRYRKFLLSSTYNTDSVLQTMNDCSVKLSYEKAIVLARMKKYQEALENVIETDGCDAAEEFCAAFCQESKSAKENLQVTLLKLYLTQKMDVTSATSRALRILNTLETDTCFDKVLELLPDYWSVVTMKRLILSSMHMLQTKSVRSLQVQNLTRRINVDHCSARMRLREKLIRLSDLR
;
A
#
# COMPACT_ATOMS: atom_id res chain seq x y z
N MET A 1 -42.78 -34.29 62.04
CA MET A 1 -43.63 -33.66 61.00
C MET A 1 -43.29 -34.29 59.67
N ALA A 2 -44.25 -34.47 58.75
CA ALA A 2 -44.01 -35.12 57.46
C ALA A 2 -44.73 -34.38 56.33
N VAL A 3 -44.07 -34.23 55.18
CA VAL A 3 -44.65 -33.65 53.95
C VAL A 3 -44.41 -34.59 52.79
N LEU A 4 -45.45 -34.83 51.99
CA LEU A 4 -45.37 -35.58 50.76
C LEU A 4 -44.79 -34.70 49.64
N LEU A 5 -43.66 -35.12 49.09
CA LEU A 5 -43.10 -34.68 47.82
C LEU A 5 -43.56 -35.65 46.73
N GLN A 6 -43.35 -35.31 45.45
CA GLN A 6 -43.91 -36.08 44.32
C GLN A 6 -43.75 -37.61 44.45
N ASN A 7 -42.56 -38.10 44.85
CA ASN A 7 -42.27 -39.54 45.03
C ASN A 7 -41.58 -39.88 46.37
N GLU A 8 -41.41 -38.91 47.28
CA GLU A 8 -40.66 -39.05 48.53
C GLU A 8 -41.39 -38.33 49.67
N TYR A 9 -41.08 -38.66 50.92
CA TYR A 9 -41.55 -37.98 52.11
C TYR A 9 -40.39 -37.25 52.78
N LEU A 10 -40.58 -35.98 53.11
CA LEU A 10 -39.66 -35.25 53.97
C LEU A 10 -40.12 -35.35 55.42
N PHE A 11 -39.32 -35.99 56.26
CA PHE A 11 -39.53 -36.09 57.70
C PHE A 11 -38.66 -35.09 58.44
N GLY A 12 -39.27 -34.16 59.15
CA GLY A 12 -38.57 -33.23 60.03
C GLY A 12 -38.65 -33.70 61.48
N TYR A 13 -37.49 -33.85 62.11
CA TYR A 13 -37.32 -34.13 63.53
C TYR A 13 -36.23 -33.23 64.11
N GLN A 14 -36.59 -32.42 65.12
CA GLN A 14 -35.71 -31.40 65.72
C GLN A 14 -35.10 -30.47 64.67
N ASN A 15 -33.79 -30.59 64.42
CA ASN A 15 -33.00 -29.77 63.50
C ASN A 15 -32.69 -30.49 62.17
N LEU A 16 -33.15 -31.73 61.96
CA LEU A 16 -32.86 -32.52 60.77
C LEU A 16 -34.12 -32.82 59.95
N GLY A 17 -33.99 -32.67 58.63
CA GLY A 17 -34.95 -33.11 57.63
C GLY A 17 -34.39 -34.28 56.83
N VAL A 18 -35.05 -35.44 56.87
CA VAL A 18 -34.64 -36.66 56.15
C VAL A 18 -35.63 -36.94 55.02
N PHE A 19 -35.12 -37.18 53.82
CA PHE A 19 -35.92 -37.62 52.67
C PHE A 19 -36.01 -39.14 52.67
N VAL A 20 -37.22 -39.68 52.57
CA VAL A 20 -37.49 -41.12 52.62
C VAL A 20 -38.45 -41.46 51.49
N ASN A 21 -38.10 -42.41 50.63
CA ASN A 21 -38.98 -42.88 49.56
C ASN A 21 -40.10 -43.79 50.09
N ALA A 22 -41.01 -44.23 49.23
CA ALA A 22 -42.12 -45.13 49.61
C ALA A 22 -41.65 -46.50 50.15
N GLU A 23 -40.41 -46.90 49.84
CA GLU A 23 -39.77 -48.14 50.30
C GLU A 23 -39.07 -47.98 51.66
N GLY A 24 -39.05 -46.78 52.23
CA GLY A 24 -38.44 -46.50 53.54
C GLY A 24 -36.93 -46.25 53.49
N THR A 25 -36.33 -46.08 52.30
CA THR A 25 -34.90 -45.79 52.15
C THR A 25 -34.64 -44.30 51.91
N ALA A 26 -33.52 -43.81 52.46
CA ALA A 26 -33.09 -42.43 52.33
C ALA A 26 -31.99 -42.33 51.25
N GLU A 27 -32.35 -41.89 50.05
CA GLU A 27 -31.42 -41.75 48.93
C GLU A 27 -30.68 -40.41 48.93
N ARG A 28 -31.24 -39.38 49.59
CA ARG A 28 -30.67 -38.03 49.66
C ARG A 28 -30.06 -37.76 51.03
N ALA A 29 -29.05 -36.90 51.06
CA ALA A 29 -28.48 -36.40 52.30
C ALA A 29 -29.54 -35.65 53.14
N PRO A 30 -29.49 -35.73 54.48
CA PRO A 30 -30.37 -34.98 55.34
C PRO A 30 -30.06 -33.47 55.28
N ILE A 31 -31.11 -32.65 55.38
CA ILE A 31 -31.01 -31.18 55.43
C ILE A 31 -31.00 -30.72 56.88
N TYR A 32 -30.16 -29.74 57.16
CA TYR A 32 -30.18 -29.01 58.43
C TYR A 32 -31.24 -27.89 58.39
N LEU A 33 -32.26 -27.99 59.23
CA LEU A 33 -33.46 -27.14 59.16
C LEU A 33 -33.38 -25.88 60.03
N ASP A 34 -33.01 -25.97 61.30
CA ASP A 34 -32.70 -24.83 62.19
C ASP A 34 -32.29 -25.34 63.58
N GLU A 35 -31.48 -24.58 64.33
CA GLU A 35 -31.08 -24.91 65.71
C GLU A 35 -32.26 -24.80 66.70
N GLU A 36 -33.13 -23.80 66.53
CA GLU A 36 -34.29 -23.57 67.41
C GLU A 36 -35.47 -24.52 67.13
N GLY A 37 -35.36 -25.37 66.11
CA GLY A 37 -36.36 -26.33 65.68
C GLY A 37 -37.49 -25.72 64.84
N VAL A 38 -37.92 -26.44 63.81
CA VAL A 38 -38.99 -26.02 62.91
C VAL A 38 -40.37 -26.32 63.53
N ARG A 39 -41.33 -25.38 63.41
CA ARG A 39 -42.72 -25.53 63.88
C ARG A 39 -43.62 -26.23 62.89
N THR A 40 -43.46 -25.89 61.61
CA THR A 40 -44.16 -26.50 60.49
C THR A 40 -43.33 -26.28 59.23
N PHE A 41 -43.45 -27.19 58.27
CA PHE A 41 -42.89 -27.01 56.94
C PHE A 41 -43.85 -27.54 55.88
N ALA A 42 -43.75 -27.01 54.68
CA ALA A 42 -44.53 -27.44 53.52
C ALA A 42 -43.70 -27.27 52.24
N SER A 43 -44.00 -28.06 51.22
CA SER A 43 -43.31 -28.01 49.94
C SER A 43 -44.17 -27.32 48.89
N VAL A 44 -43.66 -26.26 48.28
CA VAL A 44 -44.32 -25.56 47.17
C VAL A 44 -43.39 -25.58 45.96
N SER A 45 -43.82 -26.27 44.90
CA SER A 45 -43.02 -26.47 43.68
C SER A 45 -41.63 -27.04 44.03
N SER A 46 -40.54 -26.37 43.64
CA SER A 46 -39.15 -26.76 43.89
C SER A 46 -38.56 -26.27 45.22
N HIS A 47 -39.38 -25.76 46.15
CA HIS A 47 -38.92 -25.19 47.41
C HIS A 47 -39.62 -25.80 48.63
N ILE A 48 -38.88 -25.93 49.74
CA ILE A 48 -39.41 -26.25 51.07
C ILE A 48 -39.46 -24.96 51.86
N ILE A 49 -40.61 -24.65 52.42
CA ILE A 49 -40.83 -23.49 53.28
C ILE A 49 -40.96 -24.01 54.71
N CYS A 50 -40.10 -23.54 55.60
CA CYS A 50 -40.09 -23.89 57.02
C CYS A 50 -40.39 -22.65 57.85
N ILE A 51 -41.23 -22.80 58.87
CA ILE A 51 -41.54 -21.74 59.84
C ILE A 51 -40.85 -22.08 61.16
N THR A 52 -40.06 -21.15 61.66
CA THR A 52 -39.45 -21.19 63.00
C THR A 52 -40.14 -20.16 63.91
N GLN A 53 -39.63 -19.96 65.13
CA GLN A 53 -40.26 -19.00 66.05
C GLN A 53 -40.08 -17.54 65.61
N LYS A 54 -38.98 -17.26 64.92
CA LYS A 54 -38.53 -15.91 64.54
C LYS A 54 -38.37 -15.71 63.04
N HIS A 55 -38.26 -16.80 62.28
CA HIS A 55 -37.91 -16.75 60.87
C HIS A 55 -38.77 -17.68 60.02
N LEU A 56 -38.86 -17.34 58.75
CA LEU A 56 -39.27 -18.23 57.69
C LEU A 56 -38.04 -18.58 56.86
N LEU A 57 -37.77 -19.88 56.72
CA LEU A 57 -36.63 -20.41 56.00
C LEU A 57 -37.10 -21.06 54.71
N ILE A 58 -36.44 -20.74 53.60
CA ILE A 58 -36.73 -21.32 52.29
C ILE A 58 -35.53 -22.15 51.86
N TYR A 59 -35.76 -23.44 51.60
CA TYR A 59 -34.78 -24.37 51.06
C TYR A 59 -35.13 -24.73 49.63
N SER A 60 -34.13 -24.96 48.79
CA SER A 60 -34.35 -25.49 47.44
C SER A 60 -34.25 -27.02 47.44
N LEU A 61 -35.20 -27.68 46.79
CA LEU A 61 -35.22 -29.14 46.65
C LEU A 61 -34.14 -29.67 45.69
N SER A 62 -33.63 -28.83 44.78
CA SER A 62 -32.66 -29.24 43.77
C SER A 62 -31.23 -29.29 44.32
N ASP A 63 -30.84 -28.32 45.14
CA ASP A 63 -29.48 -28.25 45.71
C ASP A 63 -29.44 -28.45 47.24
N GLN A 64 -30.60 -28.63 47.89
CA GLN A 64 -30.74 -28.89 49.32
C GLN A 64 -30.14 -27.80 50.22
N LYS A 65 -29.94 -26.59 49.67
CA LYS A 65 -29.39 -25.45 50.41
C LYS A 65 -30.48 -24.46 50.79
N GLN A 66 -30.25 -23.77 51.91
CA GLN A 66 -31.06 -22.64 52.33
C GLN A 66 -30.85 -21.47 51.35
N LYS A 67 -31.94 -20.95 50.78
CA LYS A 67 -31.94 -19.85 49.81
C LYS A 67 -32.30 -18.51 50.43
N GLN A 68 -33.19 -18.50 51.43
CA GLN A 68 -33.69 -17.25 52.01
C GLN A 68 -34.07 -17.42 53.48
N ILE A 69 -33.82 -16.38 54.27
CA ILE A 69 -34.33 -16.20 55.63
C ILE A 69 -35.17 -14.93 55.64
N ILE A 70 -36.45 -15.04 56.00
CA ILE A 70 -37.35 -13.90 56.15
C ILE A 70 -37.66 -13.74 57.63
N PRO A 71 -37.43 -12.56 58.24
CA PRO A 71 -37.83 -12.32 59.63
C PRO A 71 -39.35 -12.38 59.73
N PHE A 72 -39.86 -13.36 60.48
CA PHE A 72 -41.28 -13.61 60.65
C PHE A 72 -41.54 -14.16 62.04
N SER A 73 -41.95 -13.27 62.95
CA SER A 73 -42.17 -13.64 64.35
C SER A 73 -43.55 -14.24 64.56
N PHE A 74 -43.63 -15.26 65.42
CA PHE A 74 -44.88 -15.91 65.83
C PHE A 74 -45.64 -16.61 64.70
N GLY A 75 -44.93 -17.16 63.72
CA GLY A 75 -45.55 -18.03 62.72
C GLY A 75 -46.12 -19.29 63.37
N HIS A 76 -47.40 -19.58 63.09
CA HIS A 76 -48.14 -20.66 63.75
C HIS A 76 -48.50 -21.79 62.79
N ALA A 77 -49.00 -21.47 61.59
CA ALA A 77 -49.37 -22.48 60.62
C ALA A 77 -48.98 -22.09 59.19
N LEU A 78 -48.77 -23.11 58.35
CA LEU A 78 -48.44 -23.03 56.94
C LEU A 78 -49.40 -23.93 56.19
N PHE A 79 -50.13 -23.37 55.23
CA PHE A 79 -51.07 -24.08 54.39
C PHE A 79 -50.73 -23.81 52.92
N ILE A 80 -50.97 -24.79 52.06
CA ILE A 80 -50.84 -24.61 50.62
C ILE A 80 -52.24 -24.71 50.03
N TYR A 81 -52.71 -23.62 49.43
CA TYR A 81 -53.97 -23.62 48.69
C TYR A 81 -53.68 -23.56 47.19
N GLY A 82 -53.85 -24.70 46.51
CA GLY A 82 -53.42 -24.90 45.12
C GLY A 82 -51.89 -24.80 45.02
N HIS A 83 -51.39 -23.65 44.58
CA HIS A 83 -49.95 -23.34 44.48
C HIS A 83 -49.53 -22.11 45.29
N ARG A 84 -50.41 -21.62 46.18
CA ARG A 84 -50.18 -20.41 46.97
C ARG A 84 -49.87 -20.81 48.42
N PRO A 85 -48.65 -20.54 48.92
CA PRO A 85 -48.34 -20.71 50.33
C PRO A 85 -49.02 -19.61 51.14
N ILE A 86 -49.88 -20.03 52.07
CA ILE A 86 -50.56 -19.15 53.03
C ILE A 86 -49.98 -19.44 54.41
N ILE A 87 -49.62 -18.37 55.11
CA ILE A 87 -48.99 -18.43 56.43
C ILE A 87 -49.84 -17.67 57.42
N SER A 88 -50.04 -18.22 58.61
CA SER A 88 -50.69 -17.49 59.69
C SER A 88 -49.73 -17.19 60.84
N SER A 89 -49.82 -15.96 61.33
CA SER A 89 -49.41 -15.58 62.67
C SER A 89 -50.63 -15.69 63.61
N ARG A 90 -50.46 -15.40 64.90
CA ARG A 90 -51.55 -15.39 65.89
C ARG A 90 -52.67 -14.38 65.56
N HIS A 91 -52.36 -13.34 64.79
CA HIS A 91 -53.27 -12.22 64.55
C HIS A 91 -53.58 -11.94 63.07
N GLN A 92 -52.81 -12.51 62.15
CA GLN A 92 -52.90 -12.18 60.72
C GLN A 92 -52.59 -13.41 59.85
N VAL A 93 -53.14 -13.41 58.64
CA VAL A 93 -52.86 -14.41 57.59
C VAL A 93 -52.21 -13.69 56.42
N TYR A 94 -51.11 -14.26 55.91
CA TYR A 94 -50.28 -13.74 54.83
C TYR A 94 -50.26 -14.73 53.67
N GLU A 95 -50.24 -14.23 52.44
CA GLU A 95 -49.98 -15.01 51.23
C GLU A 95 -48.54 -14.74 50.79
N LEU A 96 -47.70 -15.78 50.72
CA LEU A 96 -46.38 -15.67 50.13
C LEU A 96 -46.50 -15.65 48.61
N LYS A 97 -46.25 -14.49 48.02
CA LYS A 97 -46.18 -14.36 46.57
C LYS A 97 -44.73 -14.46 46.11
N PRO A 98 -44.42 -15.29 45.11
CA PRO A 98 -43.10 -15.24 44.50
C PRO A 98 -42.89 -13.86 43.88
N ILE A 99 -41.72 -13.28 44.11
CA ILE A 99 -41.29 -12.06 43.42
C ILE A 99 -41.23 -12.39 41.93
N SER A 100 -41.72 -11.48 41.08
CA SER A 100 -41.65 -11.71 39.64
C SER A 100 -40.19 -11.79 39.21
N TRP A 101 -39.88 -12.63 38.22
CA TRP A 101 -38.51 -12.72 37.70
C TRP A 101 -38.03 -11.36 37.13
N GLU A 102 -38.97 -10.50 36.71
CA GLU A 102 -38.68 -9.14 36.24
C GLU A 102 -38.17 -8.26 37.38
N ASP A 103 -38.84 -8.28 38.53
CA ASP A 103 -38.44 -7.51 39.72
C ASP A 103 -37.11 -8.04 40.30
N GLN A 104 -36.92 -9.37 40.30
CA GLN A 104 -35.66 -9.99 40.70
C GLN A 104 -34.50 -9.56 39.80
N VAL A 105 -34.73 -9.49 38.48
CA VAL A 105 -33.71 -9.01 37.55
C VAL A 105 -33.46 -7.52 37.74
N THR A 106 -34.47 -6.69 37.99
CA THR A 106 -34.23 -5.26 38.25
C THR A 106 -33.40 -5.05 39.51
N GLU A 107 -33.67 -5.77 40.59
CA GLU A 107 -32.89 -5.71 41.84
C GLU A 107 -31.44 -6.16 41.59
N LEU A 108 -31.24 -7.30 40.91
CA LEU A 108 -29.90 -7.78 40.56
C LEU A 108 -29.13 -6.83 39.64
N LEU A 109 -29.81 -6.11 38.74
CA LEU A 109 -29.19 -5.10 37.89
C LEU A 109 -28.82 -3.83 38.67
N GLU A 110 -29.61 -3.44 39.67
CA GLU A 110 -29.29 -2.35 40.60
C GLU A 110 -28.08 -2.70 41.48
N ASP A 111 -28.00 -3.96 41.94
CA ASP A 111 -26.88 -4.51 42.70
C ASP A 111 -25.64 -4.81 41.84
N LYS A 112 -25.68 -4.52 40.54
CA LYS A 112 -24.62 -4.80 39.55
C LYS A 112 -24.23 -6.28 39.41
N ASN A 113 -25.10 -7.21 39.80
CA ASN A 113 -24.89 -8.65 39.69
C ASN A 113 -25.37 -9.18 38.33
N ALA A 114 -24.60 -8.86 37.30
CA ALA A 114 -24.94 -9.10 35.89
C ALA A 114 -25.08 -10.59 35.51
N ASP A 115 -24.19 -11.46 36.01
CA ASP A 115 -24.17 -12.88 35.66
C ASP A 115 -25.40 -13.62 36.22
N GLU A 116 -25.84 -13.30 37.43
CA GLU A 116 -27.04 -13.88 38.03
C GLU A 116 -28.32 -13.34 37.39
N ALA A 117 -28.37 -12.03 37.09
CA ALA A 117 -29.47 -11.43 36.35
C ALA A 117 -29.71 -12.11 34.99
N LEU A 118 -28.64 -12.42 34.24
CA LEU A 118 -28.74 -13.17 32.99
C LEU A 118 -29.26 -14.59 33.19
N LYS A 119 -28.79 -15.31 34.21
CA LYS A 119 -29.25 -16.68 34.49
C LYS A 119 -30.74 -16.70 34.81
N VAL A 120 -31.22 -15.78 35.65
CA VAL A 120 -32.64 -15.66 35.99
C VAL A 120 -33.48 -15.37 34.74
N ALA A 121 -33.03 -14.42 33.90
CA ALA A 121 -33.74 -14.08 32.66
C ALA A 121 -33.77 -15.24 31.63
N LEU A 122 -32.68 -16.00 31.49
CA LEU A 122 -32.64 -17.16 30.59
C LEU A 122 -33.52 -18.32 31.09
N ASN A 123 -33.52 -18.56 32.41
CA ASN A 123 -34.37 -19.57 33.03
C ASN A 123 -35.86 -19.22 32.93
N ALA A 124 -36.21 -17.94 32.97
CA ALA A 124 -37.59 -17.49 32.74
C ALA A 124 -38.06 -17.76 31.29
N GLN A 125 -37.12 -17.86 30.33
CA GLN A 125 -37.40 -18.09 28.91
C GLN A 125 -37.59 -19.59 28.57
N SER A 126 -37.23 -20.53 29.44
CA SER A 126 -37.13 -21.97 29.11
C SER A 126 -38.48 -22.72 28.95
N GLY A 127 -39.63 -22.02 28.92
CA GLY A 127 -40.95 -22.59 28.64
C GLY A 127 -41.44 -22.26 27.23
N ILE A 128 -41.90 -23.25 26.45
CA ILE A 128 -42.28 -23.13 25.03
C ILE A 128 -43.28 -21.98 24.77
N ASP A 129 -44.25 -21.78 25.67
CA ASP A 129 -45.27 -20.71 25.57
C ASP A 129 -44.78 -19.32 26.04
N ASN A 130 -43.67 -19.28 26.78
CA ASN A 130 -43.09 -18.08 27.41
C ASN A 130 -42.00 -17.43 26.55
N ILE A 131 -41.44 -18.16 25.57
CA ILE A 131 -40.37 -17.67 24.68
C ILE A 131 -40.81 -16.41 23.95
N CYS A 132 -41.99 -16.42 23.31
CA CYS A 132 -42.44 -15.28 22.50
C CYS A 132 -42.91 -14.09 23.36
N LYS A 133 -43.48 -14.33 24.54
CA LYS A 133 -44.01 -13.27 25.42
C LYS A 133 -42.92 -12.48 26.13
N HIS A 134 -41.80 -13.13 26.45
CA HIS A 134 -40.70 -12.51 27.21
C HIS A 134 -39.45 -12.25 26.38
N ALA A 135 -39.41 -12.62 25.09
CA ALA A 135 -38.26 -12.42 24.22
C ALA A 135 -37.75 -10.98 24.20
N GLU A 136 -38.64 -10.00 24.00
CA GLU A 136 -38.27 -8.58 23.93
C GLU A 136 -37.69 -8.07 25.26
N LYS A 137 -38.29 -8.46 26.39
CA LYS A 137 -37.79 -8.11 27.72
C LYS A 137 -36.43 -8.74 28.01
N VAL A 138 -36.23 -10.00 27.63
CA VAL A 138 -34.94 -10.69 27.79
C VAL A 138 -33.87 -10.07 26.90
N ILE A 139 -34.21 -9.61 25.70
CA ILE A 139 -33.29 -8.84 24.85
C ILE A 139 -32.90 -7.54 25.57
N LEU A 140 -33.86 -6.78 26.08
CA LEU A 140 -33.58 -5.54 26.83
C LEU A 140 -32.65 -5.79 28.03
N ILE A 141 -32.89 -6.85 28.80
CA ILE A 141 -32.04 -7.24 29.93
C ILE A 141 -30.62 -7.59 29.46
N LYS A 142 -30.48 -8.37 28.38
CA LYS A 142 -29.17 -8.70 27.80
C LYS A 142 -28.43 -7.44 27.34
N GLN A 143 -29.13 -6.45 26.79
CA GLN A 143 -28.54 -5.16 26.42
C GLN A 143 -28.04 -4.41 27.67
N ARG A 144 -28.86 -4.30 28.72
CA ARG A 144 -28.46 -3.66 29.99
C ARG A 144 -27.24 -4.34 30.63
N VAL A 145 -27.23 -5.68 30.64
CA VAL A 145 -26.10 -6.47 31.13
C VAL A 145 -24.84 -6.23 30.30
N ALA A 146 -24.96 -6.08 28.98
CA ALA A 146 -23.82 -5.79 28.14
C ALA A 146 -23.13 -4.47 28.54
N PHE A 147 -23.90 -3.44 28.91
CA PHE A 147 -23.34 -2.19 29.43
C PHE A 147 -22.74 -2.33 30.83
N LEU A 148 -23.29 -3.18 31.71
CA LEU A 148 -22.65 -3.52 32.99
C LEU A 148 -21.30 -4.24 32.78
N TYR A 149 -21.19 -5.12 31.78
CA TYR A 149 -19.91 -5.73 31.43
C TYR A 149 -18.90 -4.70 30.93
N LEU A 150 -19.33 -3.63 30.26
CA LEU A 150 -18.44 -2.51 29.93
C LEU A 150 -17.95 -1.79 31.19
N GLU A 151 -18.82 -1.53 32.18
CA GLU A 151 -18.39 -0.95 33.47
C GLU A 151 -17.39 -1.85 34.21
N CYS A 152 -17.53 -3.17 34.08
CA CYS A 152 -16.65 -4.17 34.69
C CYS A 152 -15.42 -4.53 33.84
N HIS A 153 -15.12 -3.79 32.75
CA HIS A 153 -13.99 -4.04 31.84
C HIS A 153 -14.00 -5.44 31.17
N ARG A 154 -15.15 -6.10 31.08
CA ARG A 154 -15.33 -7.40 30.40
C ARG A 154 -15.66 -7.19 28.92
N TRP A 155 -14.68 -6.70 28.17
CA TRP A 155 -14.84 -6.26 26.78
C TRP A 155 -15.37 -7.34 25.82
N SER A 156 -14.87 -8.58 25.93
CA SER A 156 -15.26 -9.69 25.06
C SER A 156 -16.73 -10.07 25.23
N ASP A 157 -17.17 -10.18 26.48
CA ASP A 157 -18.51 -10.61 26.84
C ASP A 157 -19.53 -9.52 26.49
N ALA A 158 -19.16 -8.26 26.74
CA ALA A 158 -19.92 -7.10 26.31
C ALA A 158 -20.10 -7.08 24.79
N SER A 159 -19.02 -7.25 24.01
CA SER A 159 -19.05 -7.25 22.54
C SER A 159 -20.04 -8.30 22.01
N ASN A 160 -19.93 -9.53 22.52
CA ASN A 160 -20.79 -10.63 22.10
C ASN A 160 -22.27 -10.33 22.38
N LEU A 161 -22.60 -9.84 23.57
CA LEU A 161 -23.98 -9.50 23.92
C LEU A 161 -24.52 -8.34 23.10
N LEU A 162 -23.74 -7.27 22.88
CA LEU A 162 -24.15 -6.11 22.07
C LEU A 162 -24.45 -6.52 20.62
N ILE A 163 -23.60 -7.38 20.03
CA ILE A 163 -23.77 -7.85 18.66
C ILE A 163 -24.99 -8.79 18.53
N VAL A 164 -25.13 -9.74 19.46
CA VAL A 164 -26.23 -10.72 19.43
C VAL A 164 -27.58 -10.03 19.63
N THR A 165 -27.64 -9.01 20.50
CA THR A 165 -28.87 -8.26 20.81
C THR A 165 -29.16 -7.12 19.84
N GLN A 166 -28.29 -6.89 18.85
CA GLN A 166 -28.43 -5.85 17.83
C GLN A 166 -28.68 -4.45 18.41
N VAL A 167 -27.90 -4.08 19.43
CA VAL A 167 -27.95 -2.73 20.01
C VAL A 167 -27.63 -1.69 18.93
N ASP A 168 -28.32 -0.55 18.97
CA ASP A 168 -27.97 0.59 18.12
C ASP A 168 -26.51 0.99 18.40
N PRO A 169 -25.59 0.92 17.42
CA PRO A 169 -24.18 1.21 17.66
C PRO A 169 -23.95 2.63 18.19
N ARG A 170 -24.88 3.56 17.95
CA ARG A 170 -24.78 4.93 18.45
C ARG A 170 -24.90 5.02 19.97
N GLU A 171 -25.57 4.08 20.64
CA GLU A 171 -25.58 4.00 22.12
C GLU A 171 -24.15 3.80 22.65
N VAL A 172 -23.41 2.87 22.05
CA VAL A 172 -22.02 2.56 22.42
C VAL A 172 -21.08 3.71 22.04
N ILE A 173 -21.24 4.28 20.84
CA ILE A 173 -20.41 5.42 20.39
C ILE A 173 -20.69 6.66 21.24
N SER A 174 -21.93 6.86 21.73
CA SER A 174 -22.31 8.02 22.55
C SER A 174 -21.58 8.12 23.88
N LEU A 175 -20.96 7.02 24.35
CA LEU A 175 -20.05 7.04 25.50
C LEU A 175 -18.83 7.95 25.23
N CYS A 176 -18.46 8.11 23.96
CA CYS A 176 -17.45 9.02 23.45
C CYS A 176 -18.10 10.02 22.46
N PRO A 177 -18.76 11.09 22.95
CA PRO A 177 -19.53 12.00 22.11
C PRO A 177 -18.69 12.64 21.00
N ASP A 178 -17.40 12.85 21.22
CA ASP A 178 -16.45 13.37 20.22
C ASP A 178 -16.30 12.48 18.97
N LEU A 179 -16.69 11.20 19.04
CA LEU A 179 -16.61 10.27 17.92
C LEU A 179 -17.83 10.36 16.99
N LEU A 180 -18.96 10.88 17.46
CA LEU A 180 -20.15 11.05 16.65
C LEU A 180 -19.97 12.18 15.61
N PRO A 181 -20.67 12.11 14.46
CA PRO A 181 -20.69 13.23 13.52
C PRO A 181 -21.43 14.45 14.11
N THR A 182 -21.20 15.63 13.55
CA THR A 182 -21.81 16.90 14.03
C THR A 182 -23.33 16.95 13.85
N VAL A 183 -23.86 16.17 12.90
CA VAL A 183 -25.28 16.14 12.54
C VAL A 183 -25.92 14.81 12.95
N THR A 184 -25.79 14.42 14.22
CA THR A 184 -26.51 13.25 14.75
C THR A 184 -27.89 13.62 15.29
N THR A 185 -28.92 12.93 14.82
CA THR A 185 -30.28 12.97 15.38
C THR A 185 -30.49 11.92 16.48
N PHE A 186 -29.41 11.38 17.03
CA PHE A 186 -29.45 10.28 17.98
C PHE A 186 -30.03 10.73 19.32
N VAL A 187 -30.98 9.96 19.83
CA VAL A 187 -31.57 10.10 21.16
C VAL A 187 -31.43 8.74 21.84
N LYS A 188 -30.92 8.73 23.08
CA LYS A 188 -30.79 7.51 23.88
C LYS A 188 -32.15 6.82 24.05
N ALA A 189 -32.13 5.49 24.14
CA ALA A 189 -33.32 4.68 24.35
C ALA A 189 -34.13 5.13 25.58
N SER A 190 -35.45 5.02 25.47
CA SER A 190 -36.38 5.23 26.58
C SER A 190 -37.22 3.97 26.75
N PRO A 191 -37.09 3.23 27.88
CA PRO A 191 -36.24 3.50 29.05
C PRO A 191 -34.72 3.36 28.77
N PRO A 192 -33.85 4.00 29.58
CA PRO A 192 -32.41 3.98 29.36
C PRO A 192 -31.80 2.58 29.53
N LEU A 193 -30.93 2.19 28.60
CA LEU A 193 -30.20 0.92 28.65
C LEU A 193 -29.10 0.91 29.71
N HIS A 194 -28.55 2.08 30.04
CA HIS A 194 -27.48 2.24 31.00
C HIS A 194 -27.50 3.65 31.61
N ASN A 195 -26.88 3.79 32.78
CA ASN A 195 -26.72 5.07 33.46
C ASN A 195 -25.35 5.71 33.22
N ILE A 196 -24.52 5.14 32.33
CA ILE A 196 -23.19 5.64 31.99
C ILE A 196 -23.32 6.93 31.16
N PRO A 197 -22.84 8.10 31.64
CA PRO A 197 -22.96 9.35 30.90
C PRO A 197 -21.79 9.56 29.93
N PHE A 198 -20.55 9.24 30.32
CA PHE A 198 -19.32 9.43 29.54
C PHE A 198 -18.30 8.31 29.80
N LEU A 199 -17.36 8.12 28.87
CA LEU A 199 -16.28 7.14 28.98
C LEU A 199 -15.46 7.29 30.28
N SER A 200 -15.27 8.51 30.78
CA SER A 200 -14.52 8.78 32.03
C SER A 200 -15.06 8.02 33.26
N PHE A 201 -16.34 7.65 33.26
CA PHE A 201 -16.94 6.83 34.32
C PHE A 201 -16.46 5.37 34.30
N ILE A 202 -16.15 4.86 33.12
CA ILE A 202 -15.62 3.50 32.93
C ILE A 202 -14.11 3.53 33.15
N THR A 203 -13.42 4.51 32.54
CA THR A 203 -11.96 4.53 32.51
C THR A 203 -11.35 5.14 33.76
N LYS A 204 -12.10 5.92 34.54
CA LYS A 204 -11.60 6.64 35.73
C LYS A 204 -10.33 7.44 35.42
N ASP A 205 -10.26 7.99 34.20
CA ASP A 205 -9.12 8.72 33.62
C ASP A 205 -7.83 7.89 33.46
N ASP A 206 -7.91 6.55 33.51
CA ASP A 206 -6.78 5.66 33.22
C ASP A 206 -6.55 5.51 31.71
N ALA A 207 -5.45 6.09 31.22
CA ALA A 207 -5.05 6.05 29.81
C ALA A 207 -4.91 4.62 29.22
N LYS A 208 -4.56 3.63 30.06
CA LYS A 208 -4.47 2.22 29.63
C LYS A 208 -5.84 1.63 29.32
N ILE A 209 -6.82 1.89 30.18
CA ILE A 209 -8.18 1.40 30.04
C ILE A 209 -8.87 2.12 28.87
N GLU A 210 -8.57 3.41 28.66
CA GLU A 210 -9.01 4.13 27.46
C GLU A 210 -8.49 3.48 26.16
N ALA A 211 -7.22 3.07 26.13
CA ALA A 211 -6.66 2.38 24.97
C ALA A 211 -7.31 1.01 24.75
N GLU A 212 -7.58 0.25 25.82
CA GLU A 212 -8.31 -1.03 25.73
C GLU A 212 -9.74 -0.83 25.24
N PHE A 213 -10.44 0.21 25.70
CA PHE A 213 -11.77 0.56 25.22
C PHE A 213 -11.74 0.97 23.74
N ASP A 214 -10.77 1.78 23.32
CA ASP A 214 -10.61 2.18 21.91
C ASP A 214 -10.38 0.94 21.02
N GLN A 215 -9.56 -0.02 21.46
CA GLN A 215 -9.35 -1.28 20.75
C GLN A 215 -10.63 -2.14 20.69
N PHE A 216 -11.35 -2.24 21.81
CA PHE A 216 -12.66 -2.89 21.86
C PHE A 216 -13.63 -2.25 20.87
N LEU A 217 -13.73 -0.92 20.86
CA LEU A 217 -14.64 -0.16 20.02
C LEU A 217 -14.27 -0.33 18.54
N MET A 218 -12.99 -0.27 18.18
CA MET A 218 -12.53 -0.54 16.81
C MET A 218 -12.96 -1.94 16.34
N ASN A 219 -12.75 -2.98 17.16
CA ASN A 219 -13.15 -4.35 16.82
C ASN A 219 -14.67 -4.48 16.69
N TYR A 220 -15.42 -3.88 17.61
CA TYR A 220 -16.88 -3.86 17.59
C TYR A 220 -17.42 -3.20 16.32
N LEU A 221 -16.94 -2.00 15.97
CA LEU A 221 -17.40 -1.25 14.78
C LEU A 221 -17.16 -2.03 13.47
N VAL A 222 -16.01 -2.69 13.34
CA VAL A 222 -15.70 -3.52 12.16
C VAL A 222 -16.68 -4.69 12.03
N VAL A 223 -17.04 -5.34 13.14
CA VAL A 223 -18.00 -6.45 13.13
C VAL A 223 -19.41 -5.97 12.84
N VAL A 224 -19.86 -4.89 13.51
CA VAL A 224 -21.21 -4.34 13.34
C VAL A 224 -21.44 -3.83 11.92
N ARG A 225 -20.45 -3.17 11.30
CA ARG A 225 -20.54 -2.71 9.90
C ARG A 225 -20.88 -3.84 8.92
N LYS A 226 -20.38 -5.06 9.15
CA LYS A 226 -20.63 -6.23 8.30
C LYS A 226 -22.03 -6.83 8.50
N ARG A 227 -22.70 -6.52 9.61
CA ARG A 227 -24.04 -7.03 9.94
C ARG A 227 -25.14 -6.23 9.23
N SER A 228 -26.30 -6.86 9.03
CA SER A 228 -27.44 -6.25 8.34
C SER A 228 -27.98 -5.01 9.05
N TYR A 229 -28.07 -5.02 10.38
CA TYR A 229 -28.59 -3.89 11.16
C TYR A 229 -27.61 -2.69 11.18
N GLY A 230 -26.30 -2.95 11.18
CA GLY A 230 -25.27 -1.90 11.14
C GLY A 230 -25.24 -1.10 9.84
N LYS A 231 -25.72 -1.67 8.73
CA LYS A 231 -25.81 -0.97 7.43
C LYS A 231 -26.73 0.26 7.43
N LYS A 232 -27.57 0.42 8.45
CA LYS A 232 -28.42 1.62 8.61
C LYS A 232 -27.63 2.83 9.14
N PHE A 233 -26.49 2.60 9.78
CA PHE A 233 -25.73 3.61 10.52
C PHE A 233 -24.30 3.75 9.98
N LEU A 234 -24.12 3.56 8.66
CA LEU A 234 -22.79 3.55 8.05
C LEU A 234 -22.03 4.85 8.27
N ARG A 235 -22.74 6.00 8.26
CA ARG A 235 -22.12 7.32 8.46
C ARG A 235 -21.51 7.47 9.85
N GLU A 236 -22.25 7.11 10.88
CA GLU A 236 -21.81 7.18 12.26
C GLU A 236 -20.71 6.15 12.55
N LEU A 237 -20.87 4.92 12.03
CA LEU A 237 -19.88 3.85 12.19
C LEU A 237 -18.54 4.21 11.53
N ASP A 238 -18.54 4.72 10.30
CA ASP A 238 -17.33 5.09 9.58
C ASP A 238 -16.67 6.34 10.16
N THR A 239 -17.45 7.34 10.58
CA THR A 239 -16.93 8.55 11.23
C THR A 239 -16.22 8.20 12.54
N ALA A 240 -16.85 7.37 13.39
CA ALA A 240 -16.25 6.92 14.64
C ALA A 240 -15.00 6.07 14.40
N SER A 241 -15.06 5.14 13.42
CA SER A 241 -13.92 4.29 13.06
C SER A 241 -12.73 5.13 12.57
N LEU A 242 -12.97 6.13 11.71
CA LEU A 242 -11.94 6.98 11.15
C LEU A 242 -11.25 7.80 12.24
N LYS A 243 -12.03 8.42 13.15
CA LYS A 243 -11.50 9.18 14.29
C LYS A 243 -10.64 8.32 15.23
N LEU A 244 -11.07 7.07 15.49
CA LEU A 244 -10.29 6.13 16.31
C LEU A 244 -9.00 5.71 15.60
N LEU A 245 -9.06 5.41 14.30
CA LEU A 245 -7.89 5.06 13.50
C LEU A 245 -6.88 6.20 13.44
N SER A 246 -7.32 7.46 13.32
CA SER A 246 -6.42 8.61 13.36
C SER A 246 -5.77 8.85 14.74
N LYS A 247 -6.30 8.25 15.81
CA LYS A 247 -5.67 8.31 17.15
C LYS A 247 -4.56 7.27 17.30
N HIS A 248 -4.76 6.07 16.75
CA HIS A 248 -3.91 4.90 17.04
C HIS A 248 -3.09 4.40 15.85
N ASP A 249 -3.67 4.31 14.64
CA ASP A 249 -3.08 3.59 13.49
C ASP A 249 -3.25 4.29 12.13
N CYS A 250 -2.22 5.02 11.68
CA CYS A 250 -2.21 5.65 10.34
C CYS A 250 -2.14 4.65 9.18
N ILE A 251 -1.46 3.50 9.34
CA ILE A 251 -1.32 2.50 8.25
C ILE A 251 -2.68 1.88 7.93
N SER A 252 -3.47 1.60 8.97
CA SER A 252 -4.83 1.08 8.84
C SER A 252 -5.77 2.14 8.26
N LEU A 253 -5.53 3.43 8.53
CA LEU A 253 -6.29 4.54 7.96
C LEU A 253 -6.14 4.61 6.43
N GLU A 254 -4.95 4.42 5.88
CA GLU A 254 -4.77 4.41 4.42
C GLU A 254 -5.62 3.33 3.76
N LYS A 255 -5.58 2.09 4.28
CA LYS A 255 -6.41 0.97 3.80
C LYS A 255 -7.90 1.29 3.92
N PHE A 256 -8.30 1.85 5.06
CA PHE A 256 -9.67 2.26 5.34
C PHE A 256 -10.20 3.28 4.32
N LEU A 257 -9.36 4.24 3.91
CA LEU A 257 -9.70 5.28 2.94
C LEU A 257 -9.72 4.80 1.48
N TYR A 258 -9.27 3.58 1.17
CA TYR A 258 -9.41 3.00 -0.18
C TYR A 258 -10.76 2.32 -0.41
N GLU A 259 -11.48 1.98 0.66
CA GLU A 259 -12.79 1.33 0.59
C GLU A 259 -13.92 2.37 0.41
N GLU A 260 -15.09 1.93 -0.06
CA GLU A 260 -16.30 2.77 -0.10
C GLU A 260 -16.80 3.02 1.33
N ARG A 261 -16.59 4.25 1.81
CA ARG A 261 -16.93 4.70 3.17
C ARG A 261 -17.77 5.98 3.11
N TYR A 262 -18.65 6.13 4.10
CA TYR A 262 -19.50 7.30 4.25
C TYR A 262 -19.13 7.98 5.56
N PHE A 263 -18.45 9.12 5.57
CA PHE A 263 -18.09 9.79 6.83
C PHE A 263 -18.22 11.30 6.73
N ASP A 264 -18.24 11.95 7.89
CA ASP A 264 -18.31 13.40 7.99
C ASP A 264 -16.92 14.04 7.81
N VAL A 265 -16.64 14.48 6.59
CA VAL A 265 -15.32 15.00 6.17
C VAL A 265 -14.84 16.15 7.03
N GLU A 266 -15.65 17.20 7.17
CA GLU A 266 -15.25 18.42 7.87
C GLU A 266 -15.00 18.16 9.34
N ASN A 267 -15.89 17.38 9.96
CA ASN A 267 -15.74 16.99 11.35
C ASN A 267 -14.49 16.14 11.60
N CYS A 268 -14.22 15.16 10.74
CA CYS A 268 -13.02 14.31 10.83
C CYS A 268 -11.73 15.11 10.65
N ILE A 269 -11.70 16.07 9.72
CA ILE A 269 -10.54 16.95 9.53
C ILE A 269 -10.30 17.80 10.79
N LEU A 270 -11.33 18.43 11.34
CA LEU A 270 -11.23 19.23 12.57
C LEU A 270 -10.76 18.38 13.76
N TRP A 271 -11.29 17.17 13.90
CA TRP A 271 -10.84 16.21 14.90
C TRP A 271 -9.35 15.92 14.77
N CYS A 272 -8.88 15.64 13.54
CA CYS A 272 -7.48 15.29 13.28
C CYS A 272 -6.54 16.46 13.61
N LEU A 273 -6.94 17.68 13.24
CA LEU A 273 -6.20 18.89 13.57
C LEU A 273 -6.10 19.12 15.08
N ASN A 274 -7.19 18.93 15.82
CA ASN A 274 -7.22 19.10 17.28
C ASN A 274 -6.34 18.08 18.00
N LYS A 275 -6.26 16.84 17.48
CA LYS A 275 -5.43 15.77 18.05
C LYS A 275 -3.99 15.76 17.52
N LYS A 276 -3.59 16.77 16.73
CA LYS A 276 -2.27 16.89 16.10
C LYS A 276 -1.92 15.74 15.13
N ALA A 277 -2.92 15.05 14.60
CA ALA A 277 -2.78 14.03 13.56
C ALA A 277 -2.94 14.67 12.17
N TYR A 278 -1.97 15.49 11.78
CA TYR A 278 -1.99 16.31 10.57
C TYR A 278 -1.86 15.48 9.28
N HIS A 279 -1.14 14.37 9.31
CA HIS A 279 -1.01 13.43 8.21
C HIS A 279 -2.35 12.75 7.89
N ALA A 280 -3.07 12.30 8.93
CA ALA A 280 -4.43 11.77 8.78
C ALA A 280 -5.38 12.81 8.17
N ALA A 281 -5.33 14.07 8.64
CA ALA A 281 -6.14 15.17 8.09
C ALA A 281 -5.85 15.42 6.59
N ALA A 282 -4.57 15.36 6.21
CA ALA A 282 -4.15 15.53 4.83
C ALA A 282 -4.59 14.36 3.93
N LEU A 283 -4.50 13.11 4.40
CA LEU A 283 -5.01 11.94 3.69
C LEU A 283 -6.52 12.01 3.42
N ILE A 284 -7.29 12.45 4.42
CA ILE A 284 -8.74 12.65 4.28
C ILE A 284 -9.02 13.74 3.23
N SER A 285 -8.33 14.88 3.34
CA SER A 285 -8.46 16.00 2.40
C SER A 285 -8.09 15.59 0.96
N TRP A 286 -7.10 14.72 0.81
CA TRP A 286 -6.67 14.18 -0.48
C TRP A 286 -7.76 13.34 -1.15
N LYS A 287 -8.45 12.48 -0.38
CA LYS A 287 -9.54 11.64 -0.89
C LYS A 287 -10.74 12.45 -1.37
N GLU A 288 -11.01 13.57 -0.70
CA GLU A 288 -12.07 14.52 -1.06
C GLU A 288 -11.69 15.45 -2.22
N LYS A 289 -10.59 15.16 -2.92
CA LYS A 289 -10.06 15.94 -4.06
C LYS A 289 -9.67 17.38 -3.71
N ASN A 290 -9.52 17.69 -2.43
CA ASN A 290 -9.02 18.97 -1.94
C ASN A 290 -7.49 18.94 -1.87
N TYR A 291 -6.84 18.71 -3.01
CA TYR A 291 -5.40 18.46 -3.13
C TYR A 291 -4.53 19.60 -2.56
N ASP A 292 -4.91 20.86 -2.79
CA ASP A 292 -4.15 22.02 -2.31
C ASP A 292 -4.10 22.08 -0.78
N LYS A 293 -5.22 21.82 -0.11
CA LYS A 293 -5.31 21.81 1.37
C LYS A 293 -4.49 20.66 1.94
N ALA A 294 -4.65 19.45 1.39
CA ALA A 294 -3.89 18.27 1.79
C ALA A 294 -2.38 18.51 1.68
N PHE A 295 -1.94 19.03 0.54
CA PHE A 295 -0.53 19.27 0.30
C PHE A 295 0.04 20.40 1.13
N SER A 296 -0.72 21.48 1.38
CA SER A 296 -0.27 22.55 2.27
C SER A 296 0.01 22.05 3.69
N LEU A 297 -0.74 21.05 4.18
CA LEU A 297 -0.49 20.40 5.46
C LEU A 297 0.80 19.57 5.40
N TRP A 298 0.97 18.75 4.35
CA TRP A 298 2.22 18.00 4.18
C TRP A 298 3.45 18.91 4.04
N LYS A 299 3.38 20.01 3.29
CA LYS A 299 4.44 21.02 3.23
C LYS A 299 4.80 21.52 4.61
N LYS A 300 3.82 21.94 5.42
CA LYS A 300 4.05 22.43 6.78
C LYS A 300 4.67 21.39 7.70
N ILE A 301 4.36 20.11 7.50
CA ILE A 301 4.96 19.02 8.28
C ILE A 301 6.44 18.85 7.89
N ILE A 302 6.74 18.83 6.59
CA ILE A 302 8.07 18.54 6.05
C ILE A 302 9.02 19.73 6.20
N ASP A 303 8.52 20.95 6.02
CA ASP A 303 9.26 22.19 6.28
C ASP A 303 9.51 22.41 7.80
N GLY A 304 9.05 21.49 8.67
CA GLY A 304 9.31 21.48 10.10
C GLY A 304 8.45 22.45 10.92
N HIS A 305 7.46 23.11 10.31
CA HIS A 305 6.55 24.02 11.01
C HIS A 305 5.58 23.28 11.94
N ILE A 306 5.29 22.01 11.66
CA ILE A 306 4.35 21.19 12.42
C ILE A 306 4.95 19.79 12.60
N ALA A 307 5.03 19.31 13.84
CA ALA A 307 5.44 17.94 14.13
C ALA A 307 4.22 17.02 14.19
N ASP A 308 4.27 15.90 13.47
CA ASP A 308 3.30 14.83 13.53
C ASP A 308 4.02 13.54 13.94
N ALA A 309 3.54 12.88 15.01
CA ALA A 309 4.16 11.68 15.55
C ALA A 309 4.03 10.46 14.63
N GLN A 310 3.08 10.48 13.69
CA GLN A 310 2.77 9.36 12.80
C GLN A 310 3.36 9.54 11.39
N PHE A 311 3.97 10.69 11.10
CA PHE A 311 4.59 10.98 9.81
C PHE A 311 6.11 11.04 9.93
N ASN A 312 6.78 10.10 9.28
CA ASN A 312 8.24 9.96 9.40
C ASN A 312 8.99 10.44 8.16
N CYS A 313 8.39 10.31 6.96
CA CYS A 313 9.11 10.65 5.73
C CYS A 313 8.20 10.91 4.54
N LEU A 314 8.72 11.74 3.63
CA LEU A 314 8.20 12.02 2.30
C LEU A 314 7.85 10.75 1.47
N GLN A 315 8.52 9.62 1.73
CA GLN A 315 8.25 8.34 1.05
C GLN A 315 6.86 7.76 1.36
N GLN A 316 6.25 8.10 2.51
CA GLN A 316 4.88 7.67 2.84
C GLN A 316 3.84 8.36 1.96
N ILE A 317 4.14 9.57 1.48
CA ILE A 317 3.24 10.36 0.61
C ILE A 317 3.38 9.95 -0.86
N TYR A 318 4.53 9.40 -1.26
CA TYR A 318 4.80 8.95 -2.64
C TYR A 318 3.70 8.08 -3.27
N PRO A 319 3.21 6.98 -2.65
CA PRO A 319 2.15 6.15 -3.23
C PRO A 319 0.79 6.88 -3.35
N VAL A 320 0.57 7.91 -2.54
CA VAL A 320 -0.64 8.74 -2.58
C VAL A 320 -0.55 9.76 -3.72
N LEU A 321 0.63 10.36 -3.91
CA LEU A 321 0.91 11.30 -5.02
C LEU A 321 0.92 10.63 -6.39
N LEU A 322 1.39 9.38 -6.49
CA LEU A 322 1.34 8.60 -7.73
C LEU A 322 -0.08 8.42 -8.27
N LYS A 323 -1.06 8.36 -7.37
CA LYS A 323 -2.48 8.22 -7.73
C LYS A 323 -3.12 9.56 -8.07
N CYS A 324 -2.37 10.67 -8.06
CA CYS A 324 -2.89 11.98 -8.44
C CYS A 324 -3.18 12.00 -9.95
N PRO A 325 -4.42 12.26 -10.38
CA PRO A 325 -4.74 12.40 -11.79
C PRO A 325 -4.35 13.77 -12.36
N ASP A 326 -4.02 14.76 -11.51
CA ASP A 326 -3.88 16.15 -11.93
C ASP A 326 -2.41 16.58 -12.06
N PHE A 327 -1.93 16.63 -13.30
CA PHE A 327 -0.61 17.14 -13.64
C PHE A 327 -0.46 18.64 -13.31
N SER A 328 -1.55 19.43 -13.33
CA SER A 328 -1.49 20.87 -13.02
C SER A 328 -1.09 21.15 -11.58
N PHE A 329 -1.42 20.24 -10.67
CA PHE A 329 -1.00 20.30 -9.27
C PHE A 329 0.50 20.05 -9.10
N LEU A 330 1.07 19.10 -9.85
CA LEU A 330 2.51 18.83 -9.85
C LEU A 330 3.30 20.02 -10.39
N VAL A 331 2.80 20.67 -11.45
CA VAL A 331 3.40 21.87 -12.06
C VAL A 331 3.48 23.02 -11.05
N LYS A 332 2.37 23.33 -10.37
CA LYS A 332 2.30 24.44 -9.38
C LYS A 332 3.26 24.24 -8.19
N ASN A 333 3.53 22.99 -7.83
CA ASN A 333 4.31 22.63 -6.66
C ASN A 333 5.73 22.14 -6.99
N SER A 334 6.11 22.15 -8.26
CA SER A 334 7.39 21.66 -8.79
C SER A 334 8.61 22.21 -8.04
N ASN A 335 8.68 23.54 -7.84
CA ASN A 335 9.79 24.17 -7.12
C ASN A 335 9.99 23.62 -5.70
N TRP A 336 8.92 23.31 -4.98
CA TRP A 336 9.03 22.76 -3.62
C TRP A 336 9.53 21.31 -3.65
N PHE A 337 9.05 20.50 -4.59
CA PHE A 337 9.53 19.12 -4.74
C PHE A 337 11.00 19.06 -5.15
N LEU A 338 11.45 19.95 -6.06
CA LEU A 338 12.84 20.03 -6.51
C LEU A 338 13.80 20.41 -5.37
N HIS A 339 13.40 21.31 -4.48
CA HIS A 339 14.21 21.68 -3.31
C HIS A 339 14.33 20.58 -2.24
N GLN A 340 13.32 19.72 -2.11
CA GLN A 340 13.28 18.68 -1.05
C GLN A 340 13.87 17.36 -1.51
N ASP A 341 13.37 16.79 -2.62
CA ASP A 341 13.86 15.51 -3.17
C ASP A 341 13.65 15.47 -4.70
N PRO A 342 14.68 15.83 -5.48
CA PRO A 342 14.58 15.87 -6.92
C PRO A 342 14.42 14.48 -7.55
N ASP A 343 14.99 13.43 -6.96
CA ASP A 343 14.93 12.07 -7.51
C ASP A 343 13.54 11.45 -7.31
N MET A 344 12.86 11.74 -6.20
CA MET A 344 11.48 11.33 -5.99
C MET A 344 10.51 12.08 -6.89
N PHE A 345 10.72 13.40 -7.09
CA PHE A 345 9.92 14.18 -8.03
C PHE A 345 10.04 13.63 -9.46
N LEU A 346 11.25 13.24 -9.88
CA LEU A 346 11.47 12.58 -11.16
C LEU A 346 10.67 11.30 -11.31
N LYS A 347 10.68 10.42 -10.29
CA LYS A 347 9.89 9.18 -10.35
C LYS A 347 8.39 9.46 -10.40
N LEU A 348 7.88 10.45 -9.65
CA LEU A 348 6.48 10.88 -9.74
C LEU A 348 6.13 11.38 -11.15
N VAL A 349 6.99 12.20 -11.76
CA VAL A 349 6.78 12.76 -13.10
C VAL A 349 6.85 11.66 -14.16
N ILE A 350 7.76 10.70 -14.03
CA ILE A 350 7.91 9.56 -14.95
C ILE A 350 6.73 8.59 -14.85
N GLU A 351 6.34 8.20 -13.64
CA GLU A 351 5.27 7.21 -13.42
C GLU A 351 3.87 7.80 -13.67
N SER A 352 3.67 9.11 -13.44
CA SER A 352 2.42 9.81 -13.80
C SER A 352 2.25 10.05 -15.31
N GLN A 353 3.33 9.97 -16.10
CA GLN A 353 3.31 10.18 -17.56
C GLN A 353 2.72 9.01 -18.37
N SER A 354 2.11 8.02 -17.73
CA SER A 354 1.48 6.88 -18.40
C SER A 354 0.23 7.24 -19.22
N THR A 355 -0.23 8.50 -19.22
CA THR A 355 -1.31 8.97 -20.10
C THR A 355 -0.80 10.02 -21.09
N LYS A 356 -0.21 9.54 -22.20
CA LYS A 356 -0.15 10.05 -23.60
C LYS A 356 -0.38 11.55 -23.98
N SER A 357 -0.51 12.51 -23.08
CA SER A 357 -0.96 13.88 -23.40
C SER A 357 -0.35 14.98 -22.52
N VAL A 358 0.87 14.79 -22.02
CA VAL A 358 1.59 15.89 -21.35
C VAL A 358 2.62 16.47 -22.31
N ASN A 359 2.61 17.80 -22.43
CA ASN A 359 3.52 18.56 -23.27
C ASN A 359 4.94 18.52 -22.68
N LEU A 360 5.87 17.81 -23.35
CA LEU A 360 7.27 17.67 -22.94
C LEU A 360 7.92 19.04 -22.67
N ASP A 361 7.56 20.06 -23.44
CA ASP A 361 8.15 21.40 -23.33
C ASP A 361 7.83 22.06 -21.98
N SER A 362 6.66 21.74 -21.39
CA SER A 362 6.26 22.25 -20.08
C SER A 362 6.99 21.58 -18.93
N VAL A 363 7.35 20.31 -19.07
CA VAL A 363 8.15 19.59 -18.05
C VAL A 363 9.60 20.06 -18.12
N ILE A 364 10.12 20.23 -19.34
CA ILE A 364 11.49 20.68 -19.58
C ILE A 364 11.70 22.12 -19.08
N SER A 365 10.71 23.00 -19.20
CA SER A 365 10.81 24.36 -18.64
C SER A 365 10.81 24.39 -17.11
N LEU A 366 10.08 23.46 -16.47
CA LEU A 366 10.05 23.35 -15.01
C LEU A 366 11.32 22.72 -14.42
N LEU A 367 11.94 21.80 -15.16
CA LEU A 367 13.18 21.13 -14.78
C LEU A 367 14.44 21.87 -15.26
N ALA A 368 14.30 22.98 -15.99
CA ALA A 368 15.41 23.82 -16.44
C ALA A 368 16.33 24.37 -15.32
N PRO A 369 15.88 24.60 -14.07
CA PRO A 369 16.75 25.08 -12.99
C PRO A 369 17.82 24.05 -12.58
N ASP A 370 17.51 22.75 -12.64
CA ASP A 370 18.38 21.67 -12.16
C ASP A 370 18.83 20.75 -13.31
N PRO A 371 20.02 21.00 -13.90
CA PRO A 371 20.47 20.32 -15.10
C PRO A 371 20.69 18.81 -14.89
N ASP A 372 21.05 18.35 -13.69
CA ASP A 372 21.25 16.91 -13.39
C ASP A 372 19.95 16.12 -13.38
N VAL A 373 18.91 16.73 -12.82
CA VAL A 373 17.56 16.17 -12.70
C VAL A 373 16.94 16.10 -14.10
N LEU A 374 17.14 17.16 -14.88
CA LEU A 374 16.74 17.22 -16.28
C LEU A 374 17.47 16.16 -17.15
N LEU A 375 18.77 15.93 -16.93
CA LEU A 375 19.52 14.89 -17.65
C LEU A 375 18.99 13.50 -17.34
N LYS A 376 18.78 13.16 -16.05
CA LYS A 376 18.18 11.87 -15.65
C LYS A 376 16.79 11.66 -16.26
N PHE A 377 15.97 12.71 -16.26
CA PHE A 377 14.64 12.68 -16.87
C PHE A 377 14.71 12.41 -18.37
N LEU A 378 15.53 13.18 -19.09
CA LEU A 378 15.67 13.09 -20.53
C LEU A 378 16.28 11.75 -20.98
N GLU A 379 17.24 11.21 -20.23
CA GLU A 379 17.77 9.86 -20.44
C GLU A 379 16.65 8.80 -20.32
N HIS A 380 15.80 8.89 -19.28
CA HIS A 380 14.68 7.97 -19.13
C HIS A 380 13.63 8.12 -20.26
N VAL A 381 13.31 9.36 -20.65
CA VAL A 381 12.39 9.62 -21.77
C VAL A 381 12.94 9.07 -23.08
N SER A 382 14.25 9.17 -23.33
CA SER A 382 14.88 8.62 -24.54
C SER A 382 14.81 7.09 -24.62
N GLN A 383 14.76 6.39 -23.48
CA GLN A 383 14.59 4.94 -23.43
C GLN A 383 13.14 4.52 -23.69
N GLN A 384 12.17 5.37 -23.33
CA GLN A 384 10.74 5.11 -23.47
C GLN A 384 10.17 5.55 -24.83
N ARG A 385 10.66 6.66 -25.39
CA ARG A 385 10.29 7.21 -26.69
C ARG A 385 11.46 7.08 -27.66
N PHE A 386 11.44 6.01 -28.46
CA PHE A 386 12.46 5.76 -29.47
C PHE A 386 12.55 6.95 -30.45
N GLN A 387 13.72 7.59 -30.48
CA GLN A 387 14.21 8.46 -31.56
C GLN A 387 13.38 9.73 -31.85
N ASP A 388 12.77 10.36 -30.84
CA ASP A 388 12.27 11.74 -31.01
C ASP A 388 13.47 12.70 -31.18
N GLU A 389 13.73 13.14 -32.41
CA GLU A 389 14.87 14.00 -32.78
C GLU A 389 14.93 15.29 -31.93
N LYS A 390 13.76 15.85 -31.58
CA LYS A 390 13.64 17.03 -30.70
C LYS A 390 14.11 16.77 -29.28
N VAL A 391 13.79 15.60 -28.73
CA VAL A 391 14.20 15.21 -27.37
C VAL A 391 15.71 15.00 -27.37
N LEU A 392 16.25 14.25 -28.32
CA LEU A 392 17.68 13.97 -28.47
C LEU A 392 18.51 15.26 -28.63
N MET A 393 18.01 16.23 -29.40
CA MET A 393 18.61 17.56 -29.51
C MET A 393 18.66 18.27 -28.16
N ARG A 394 17.56 18.23 -27.41
CA ARG A 394 17.49 18.87 -26.10
C ARG A 394 18.40 18.19 -25.07
N ILE A 395 18.56 16.87 -25.14
CA ILE A 395 19.55 16.14 -24.33
C ILE A 395 20.95 16.70 -24.61
N ALA A 396 21.31 16.84 -25.88
CA ALA A 396 22.61 17.36 -26.28
C ALA A 396 22.85 18.80 -25.78
N GLU A 397 21.85 19.68 -25.87
CA GLU A 397 21.92 21.04 -25.33
C GLU A 397 22.12 21.07 -23.81
N VAL A 398 21.42 20.21 -23.07
CA VAL A 398 21.52 20.15 -21.61
C VAL A 398 22.87 19.61 -21.17
N PHE A 399 23.43 18.61 -21.88
CA PHE A 399 24.80 18.15 -21.61
C PHE A 399 25.84 19.26 -21.82
N VAL A 400 25.75 20.02 -22.91
CA VAL A 400 26.67 21.14 -23.17
C VAL A 400 26.59 22.19 -22.06
N LYS A 401 25.37 22.55 -21.62
CA LYS A 401 25.17 23.48 -20.50
C LYS A 401 25.68 22.94 -19.17
N ARG A 402 25.48 21.65 -18.88
CA ARG A 402 25.98 21.01 -17.65
C ARG A 402 27.50 20.96 -17.61
N ILE A 403 28.13 20.64 -18.75
CA ILE A 403 29.59 20.61 -18.87
C ILE A 403 30.16 22.03 -18.64
N ALA A 404 29.54 23.06 -19.22
CA ALA A 404 29.94 24.45 -19.00
C ALA A 404 29.88 24.88 -17.53
N LEU A 405 28.81 24.52 -16.82
CA LEU A 405 28.66 24.82 -15.38
C LEU A 405 29.66 24.03 -14.51
N SER A 406 30.00 22.80 -14.90
CA SER A 406 30.93 21.94 -14.14
C SER A 406 32.39 22.36 -14.26
N GLU A 407 32.81 22.98 -15.37
CA GLU A 407 34.18 23.48 -15.55
C GLU A 407 34.53 24.67 -14.66
N GLU A 408 33.52 25.40 -14.18
CA GLU A 408 33.69 26.55 -13.30
C GLU A 408 33.71 26.17 -11.81
N SER A 409 33.20 24.97 -11.45
CA SER A 409 32.75 24.69 -10.07
C SER A 409 33.22 23.34 -9.49
N GLU A 410 33.41 22.31 -10.31
CA GLU A 410 33.52 20.91 -9.87
C GLU A 410 34.91 20.28 -10.10
N SER A 411 35.11 19.08 -9.54
CA SER A 411 36.37 18.33 -9.64
C SER A 411 36.60 17.80 -11.06
N ALA A 412 37.87 17.75 -11.50
CA ALA A 412 38.23 17.33 -12.86
C ALA A 412 37.75 15.92 -13.24
N GLU A 413 37.55 15.02 -12.26
CA GLU A 413 37.09 13.65 -12.46
C GLU A 413 35.60 13.55 -12.81
N GLU A 414 34.76 14.40 -12.21
CA GLU A 414 33.31 14.45 -12.49
C GLU A 414 33.03 15.02 -13.88
N VAL A 415 33.79 16.06 -14.26
CA VAL A 415 33.77 16.63 -15.62
C VAL A 415 34.15 15.57 -16.66
N LEU A 416 35.17 14.76 -16.38
CA LEU A 416 35.62 13.70 -17.28
C LEU A 416 34.56 12.59 -17.43
N ASN A 417 33.91 12.20 -16.33
CA ASN A 417 32.81 11.23 -16.36
C ASN A 417 31.58 11.76 -17.13
N LEU A 418 31.22 13.03 -16.96
CA LEU A 418 30.14 13.67 -17.71
C LEU A 418 30.46 13.74 -19.21
N ARG A 419 31.69 14.12 -19.57
CA ARG A 419 32.16 14.11 -20.97
C ARG A 419 32.13 12.71 -21.56
N GLN A 420 32.52 11.67 -20.83
CA GLN A 420 32.43 10.29 -21.31
C GLN A 420 30.99 9.83 -21.54
N ARG A 421 30.06 10.15 -20.65
CA ARG A 421 28.62 9.87 -20.84
C ARG A 421 28.08 10.58 -22.07
N TYR A 422 28.47 11.83 -22.27
CA TYR A 422 28.07 12.61 -23.44
C TYR A 422 28.65 12.05 -24.74
N ARG A 423 29.92 11.65 -24.77
CA ARG A 423 30.54 10.96 -25.92
C ARG A 423 29.81 9.68 -26.29
N LYS A 424 29.47 8.85 -25.30
CA LYS A 424 28.68 7.63 -25.52
C LYS A 424 27.30 7.95 -26.10
N PHE A 425 26.63 8.97 -25.59
CA PHE A 425 25.34 9.43 -26.11
C PHE A 425 25.44 9.88 -27.57
N LEU A 426 26.44 10.72 -27.89
CA LEU A 426 26.71 11.20 -29.26
C LEU A 426 27.07 10.06 -30.22
N LEU A 427 27.72 9.00 -29.77
CA LEU A 427 27.97 7.81 -30.61
C LEU A 427 26.73 6.91 -30.72
N SER A 428 25.82 6.86 -29.75
CA SER A 428 24.67 5.95 -29.84
C SER A 428 23.44 6.49 -30.58
N SER A 429 23.26 7.82 -30.67
CA SER A 429 21.95 8.44 -30.98
C SER A 429 21.89 9.10 -32.37
N THR A 430 20.73 9.13 -33.01
CA THR A 430 20.50 9.90 -34.26
C THR A 430 19.93 11.28 -33.93
N TYR A 431 20.73 12.34 -34.08
CA TYR A 431 20.36 13.71 -33.74
C TYR A 431 20.60 14.68 -34.90
N ASN A 432 19.93 15.84 -34.86
CA ASN A 432 20.20 16.92 -35.79
C ASN A 432 21.62 17.46 -35.55
N THR A 433 22.49 17.22 -36.51
CA THR A 433 23.92 17.56 -36.40
C THR A 433 24.18 19.07 -36.51
N ASP A 434 23.33 19.82 -37.22
CA ASP A 434 23.51 21.26 -37.44
C ASP A 434 23.22 22.08 -36.17
N SER A 435 22.12 21.80 -35.47
CA SER A 435 21.75 22.54 -34.25
C SER A 435 22.67 22.24 -33.07
N VAL A 436 23.13 20.99 -32.94
CA VAL A 436 24.09 20.60 -31.91
C VAL A 436 25.44 21.28 -32.13
N LEU A 437 25.90 21.43 -33.38
CA LEU A 437 27.13 22.19 -33.65
C LEU A 437 26.99 23.69 -33.34
N GLN A 438 25.84 24.30 -33.65
CA GLN A 438 25.59 25.70 -33.31
C GLN A 438 25.66 25.91 -31.79
N THR A 439 24.98 25.07 -31.03
CA THR A 439 24.98 25.16 -29.55
C THR A 439 26.36 24.91 -28.94
N MET A 440 27.18 24.03 -29.54
CA MET A 440 28.57 23.82 -29.13
C MET A 440 29.50 24.98 -29.53
N ASN A 441 29.17 25.75 -30.56
CA ASN A 441 29.96 26.91 -31.01
C ASN A 441 29.60 28.17 -30.23
N ASP A 442 28.34 28.30 -29.81
CA ASP A 442 27.87 29.41 -28.99
C ASP A 442 28.40 29.32 -27.53
N CYS A 443 28.83 28.13 -27.10
CA CYS A 443 29.41 27.92 -25.77
C CYS A 443 30.93 28.19 -25.77
N SER A 444 31.42 28.85 -24.71
CA SER A 444 32.84 29.19 -24.50
C SER A 444 33.75 28.00 -24.18
N VAL A 445 33.17 26.82 -23.99
CA VAL A 445 33.86 25.60 -23.54
C VAL A 445 34.60 24.90 -24.69
N LYS A 446 35.82 24.45 -24.41
CA LYS A 446 36.65 23.67 -25.35
C LYS A 446 36.17 22.21 -25.43
N LEU A 447 35.15 21.96 -26.24
CA LEU A 447 34.59 20.65 -26.59
C LEU A 447 35.18 20.11 -27.91
N SER A 448 36.50 20.03 -28.03
CA SER A 448 37.21 19.62 -29.26
C SER A 448 36.80 18.23 -29.75
N TYR A 449 36.87 17.24 -28.87
CA TYR A 449 36.58 15.85 -29.17
C TYR A 449 35.10 15.63 -29.51
N GLU A 450 34.20 16.25 -28.77
CA GLU A 450 32.76 16.15 -28.95
C GLU A 450 32.31 16.84 -30.26
N LYS A 451 32.90 18.00 -30.59
CA LYS A 451 32.71 18.67 -31.90
C LYS A 451 33.17 17.78 -33.06
N ALA A 452 34.30 17.11 -32.89
CA ALA A 452 34.83 16.19 -33.89
C ALA A 452 33.90 15.00 -34.15
N ILE A 453 33.27 14.44 -33.11
CA ILE A 453 32.25 13.37 -33.28
C ILE A 453 31.10 13.86 -34.16
N VAL A 454 30.59 15.06 -33.91
CA VAL A 454 29.45 15.60 -34.65
C VAL A 454 29.83 15.92 -36.10
N LEU A 455 31.00 16.54 -36.33
CA LEU A 455 31.52 16.82 -37.68
C LEU A 455 31.79 15.55 -38.48
N ALA A 456 32.29 14.49 -37.84
CA ALA A 456 32.49 13.18 -38.48
C ALA A 456 31.16 12.58 -38.94
N ARG A 457 30.06 12.77 -38.19
CA ARG A 457 28.72 12.34 -38.62
C ARG A 457 28.16 13.15 -39.77
N MET A 458 28.52 14.43 -39.87
CA MET A 458 28.23 15.27 -41.04
C MET A 458 29.08 14.93 -42.27
N LYS A 459 29.96 13.92 -42.18
CA LYS A 459 30.95 13.53 -43.21
C LYS A 459 31.99 14.62 -43.49
N LYS A 460 32.13 15.62 -42.61
CA LYS A 460 33.17 16.65 -42.68
C LYS A 460 34.42 16.19 -41.94
N TYR A 461 35.03 15.12 -42.45
CA TYR A 461 36.13 14.43 -41.79
C TYR A 461 37.41 15.27 -41.66
N GLN A 462 37.64 16.19 -42.59
CA GLN A 462 38.82 17.04 -42.58
C GLN A 462 38.75 18.08 -41.45
N GLU A 463 37.66 18.85 -41.36
CA GLU A 463 37.41 19.81 -40.29
C GLU A 463 37.37 19.14 -38.91
N ALA A 464 36.83 17.92 -38.82
CA ALA A 464 36.79 17.14 -37.58
C ALA A 464 38.20 16.79 -37.07
N LEU A 465 39.07 16.30 -37.95
CA LEU A 465 40.42 15.88 -37.59
C LEU A 465 41.34 17.08 -37.36
N GLU A 466 41.19 18.16 -38.12
CA GLU A 466 41.92 19.42 -37.89
C GLU A 466 41.61 19.97 -36.48
N ASN A 467 40.33 20.00 -36.07
CA ASN A 467 39.93 20.47 -34.75
C ASN A 467 40.53 19.63 -33.60
N VAL A 468 40.59 18.29 -33.73
CA VAL A 468 41.21 17.41 -32.71
C VAL A 468 42.73 17.58 -32.68
N ILE A 469 43.39 17.66 -33.84
CA ILE A 469 44.84 17.79 -33.92
C ILE A 469 45.30 19.13 -33.35
N GLU A 470 44.56 20.22 -33.61
CA GLU A 470 44.87 21.56 -33.11
C GLU A 470 44.75 21.70 -31.58
N THR A 471 43.93 20.87 -30.93
CA THR A 471 43.59 21.02 -29.51
C THR A 471 44.22 19.94 -28.62
N ASP A 472 44.14 18.67 -29.01
CA ASP A 472 44.52 17.51 -28.19
C ASP A 472 45.70 16.71 -28.78
N GLY A 473 46.17 17.06 -29.97
CA GLY A 473 47.34 16.46 -30.63
C GLY A 473 47.06 15.19 -31.43
N CYS A 474 48.10 14.64 -32.07
CA CYS A 474 47.99 13.54 -33.02
C CYS A 474 47.57 12.20 -32.39
N ASP A 475 47.96 11.95 -31.14
CA ASP A 475 47.64 10.67 -30.48
C ASP A 475 46.13 10.58 -30.15
N ALA A 476 45.50 11.71 -29.79
CA ALA A 476 44.05 11.81 -29.58
C ALA A 476 43.25 11.63 -30.88
N ALA A 477 43.79 12.07 -32.03
CA ALA A 477 43.17 11.87 -33.34
C ALA A 477 43.14 10.38 -33.75
N GLU A 478 44.17 9.62 -33.40
CA GLU A 478 44.22 8.17 -33.66
C GLU A 478 43.25 7.39 -32.76
N GLU A 479 43.13 7.77 -31.48
CA GLU A 479 42.12 7.24 -30.57
C GLU A 479 40.69 7.55 -31.04
N PHE A 480 40.46 8.77 -31.51
CA PHE A 480 39.19 9.19 -32.10
C PHE A 480 38.83 8.33 -33.32
N CYS A 481 39.78 8.14 -34.24
CA CYS A 481 39.59 7.25 -35.37
C CYS A 481 39.26 5.83 -34.91
N ALA A 482 40.01 5.26 -33.96
CA ALA A 482 39.75 3.91 -33.45
C ALA A 482 38.33 3.77 -32.84
N ALA A 483 37.86 4.78 -32.10
CA ALA A 483 36.54 4.79 -31.47
C ALA A 483 35.39 4.90 -32.48
N PHE A 484 35.49 5.80 -33.47
CA PHE A 484 34.44 6.02 -34.46
C PHE A 484 34.35 4.89 -35.51
N CYS A 485 35.45 4.17 -35.74
CA CYS A 485 35.54 3.09 -36.72
C CYS A 485 34.69 1.84 -36.44
N GLN A 486 33.99 1.78 -35.30
CA GLN A 486 33.13 0.66 -34.94
C GLN A 486 31.77 0.66 -35.67
N GLU A 487 31.29 1.81 -36.15
CA GLU A 487 29.94 1.94 -36.73
C GLU A 487 29.86 1.60 -38.23
N SER A 488 30.87 1.96 -39.03
CA SER A 488 30.84 1.69 -40.48
C SER A 488 32.23 1.56 -41.13
N LYS A 489 32.37 0.55 -41.99
CA LYS A 489 33.60 0.27 -42.74
C LYS A 489 34.01 1.42 -43.67
N SER A 490 33.04 2.07 -44.32
CA SER A 490 33.30 3.17 -45.26
C SER A 490 33.68 4.49 -44.57
N ALA A 491 33.17 4.77 -43.36
CA ALA A 491 33.62 5.93 -42.60
C ALA A 491 35.03 5.72 -42.03
N LYS A 492 35.35 4.49 -41.59
CA LYS A 492 36.71 4.08 -41.19
C LYS A 492 37.73 4.35 -42.30
N GLU A 493 37.43 3.89 -43.51
CA GLU A 493 38.30 4.10 -44.68
C GLU A 493 38.49 5.60 -44.98
N ASN A 494 37.41 6.39 -45.01
CA ASN A 494 37.49 7.82 -45.32
C ASN A 494 38.18 8.66 -44.23
N LEU A 495 38.00 8.31 -42.94
CA LEU A 495 38.70 8.96 -41.82
C LEU A 495 40.18 8.65 -41.85
N GLN A 496 40.57 7.39 -42.07
CA GLN A 496 41.97 6.99 -42.13
C GLN A 496 42.67 7.58 -43.36
N VAL A 497 41.99 7.68 -44.50
CA VAL A 497 42.51 8.39 -45.69
C VAL A 497 42.66 9.88 -45.42
N THR A 498 41.69 10.52 -44.77
CA THR A 498 41.78 11.96 -44.43
C THR A 498 42.88 12.23 -43.39
N LEU A 499 43.06 11.35 -42.39
CA LEU A 499 44.14 11.44 -41.42
C LEU A 499 45.52 11.27 -42.08
N LEU A 500 45.63 10.32 -43.03
CA LEU A 500 46.84 10.15 -43.84
C LEU A 500 47.15 11.40 -44.64
N LYS A 501 46.15 12.03 -45.28
CA LYS A 501 46.32 13.31 -45.97
C LYS A 501 46.86 14.38 -45.02
N LEU A 502 46.25 14.54 -43.84
CA LEU A 502 46.66 15.55 -42.86
C LEU A 502 48.08 15.34 -42.35
N TYR A 503 48.48 14.09 -42.07
CA TYR A 503 49.86 13.78 -41.67
C TYR A 503 50.89 13.99 -42.78
N LEU A 504 50.49 13.89 -44.05
CA LEU A 504 51.37 14.10 -45.20
C LEU A 504 51.42 15.58 -45.64
N THR A 505 50.40 16.38 -45.32
CA THR A 505 50.32 17.81 -45.69
C THR A 505 50.72 18.77 -44.57
N GLN A 506 50.52 18.41 -43.30
CA GLN A 506 50.91 19.25 -42.18
C GLN A 506 52.42 19.29 -42.02
N LYS A 507 52.95 20.49 -41.74
CA LYS A 507 54.37 20.77 -41.42
C LYS A 507 54.74 20.24 -40.03
N MET A 508 54.53 18.95 -39.78
CA MET A 508 55.03 18.24 -38.61
C MET A 508 56.43 17.70 -38.88
N ASP A 509 57.21 17.43 -37.82
CA ASP A 509 58.54 16.83 -37.95
C ASP A 509 58.47 15.56 -38.81
N VAL A 510 59.18 15.60 -39.94
CA VAL A 510 59.12 14.62 -41.05
C VAL A 510 59.32 13.18 -40.57
N THR A 511 60.10 12.96 -39.51
CA THR A 511 60.40 11.64 -38.94
C THR A 511 59.25 11.06 -38.11
N SER A 512 58.50 11.89 -37.41
CA SER A 512 57.40 11.45 -36.55
C SER A 512 56.12 11.23 -37.37
N ALA A 513 55.85 12.09 -38.34
CA ALA A 513 54.70 11.99 -39.24
C ALA A 513 54.80 10.76 -40.17
N THR A 514 56.00 10.46 -40.69
CA THR A 514 56.23 9.25 -41.52
C THR A 514 56.03 7.96 -40.74
N SER A 515 56.48 7.89 -39.48
CA SER A 515 56.28 6.70 -38.64
C SER A 515 54.80 6.44 -38.30
N ARG A 516 54.02 7.50 -38.02
CA ARG A 516 52.58 7.42 -37.74
C ARG A 516 51.77 7.11 -39.00
N ALA A 517 52.12 7.73 -40.13
CA ALA A 517 51.53 7.41 -41.43
C ALA A 517 51.75 5.94 -41.79
N LEU A 518 52.96 5.40 -41.58
CA LEU A 518 53.27 3.97 -41.79
C LEU A 518 52.48 3.04 -40.86
N ARG A 519 52.22 3.46 -39.61
CA ARG A 519 51.38 2.69 -38.66
C ARG A 519 49.94 2.59 -39.14
N ILE A 520 49.34 3.72 -39.52
CA ILE A 520 47.96 3.77 -40.05
C ILE A 520 47.86 2.96 -41.33
N LEU A 521 48.82 3.12 -42.24
CA LEU A 521 48.90 2.37 -43.48
C LEU A 521 48.93 0.86 -43.24
N ASN A 522 49.71 0.38 -42.26
CA ASN A 522 49.75 -1.04 -41.92
C ASN A 522 48.47 -1.58 -41.24
N THR A 523 47.59 -0.70 -40.76
CA THR A 523 46.29 -1.06 -40.15
C THR A 523 45.09 -0.91 -41.09
N LEU A 524 45.29 -0.36 -42.30
CA LEU A 524 44.24 -0.28 -43.30
C LEU A 524 43.87 -1.68 -43.80
N GLU A 525 42.64 -2.10 -43.51
CA GLU A 525 42.04 -3.26 -44.18
C GLU A 525 41.76 -2.85 -45.63
N THR A 526 42.55 -3.39 -46.56
CA THR A 526 42.58 -2.99 -47.97
C THR A 526 41.36 -3.50 -48.74
N ASP A 527 40.17 -3.01 -48.41
CA ASP A 527 38.96 -3.42 -49.11
C ASP A 527 38.58 -2.46 -50.25
N THR A 528 38.78 -1.14 -50.17
CA THR A 528 38.33 -0.27 -51.28
C THR A 528 39.21 0.94 -51.65
N CYS A 529 40.28 1.22 -50.90
CA CYS A 529 40.97 2.52 -50.98
C CYS A 529 42.42 2.48 -51.50
N PHE A 530 42.89 1.36 -52.07
CA PHE A 530 44.28 1.29 -52.56
C PHE A 530 44.58 2.36 -53.61
N ASP A 531 43.67 2.60 -54.54
CA ASP A 531 43.85 3.58 -55.63
C ASP A 531 43.98 5.01 -55.09
N LYS A 532 43.10 5.40 -54.16
CA LYS A 532 43.14 6.72 -53.51
C LYS A 532 44.35 6.89 -52.60
N VAL A 533 44.82 5.82 -51.97
CA VAL A 533 46.00 5.87 -51.09
C VAL A 533 47.27 6.01 -51.94
N LEU A 534 47.37 5.33 -53.09
CA LEU A 534 48.51 5.46 -54.00
C LEU A 534 48.69 6.90 -54.52
N GLU A 535 47.59 7.59 -54.85
CA GLU A 535 47.64 8.99 -55.30
C GLU A 535 48.14 9.97 -54.23
N LEU A 536 48.12 9.58 -52.96
CA LEU A 536 48.49 10.44 -51.83
C LEU A 536 49.90 10.17 -51.31
N LEU A 537 50.57 9.13 -51.81
CA LEU A 537 51.90 8.77 -51.36
C LEU A 537 52.94 9.75 -51.92
N PRO A 538 53.89 10.23 -51.11
CA PRO A 538 54.95 11.08 -51.63
C PRO A 538 55.94 10.30 -52.50
N ASP A 539 56.39 10.91 -53.60
CA ASP A 539 57.31 10.32 -54.57
C ASP A 539 58.68 9.90 -53.97
N TYR A 540 59.03 10.44 -52.81
CA TYR A 540 60.32 10.18 -52.14
C TYR A 540 60.30 8.92 -51.23
N TRP A 541 59.17 8.21 -51.11
CA TRP A 541 59.10 7.00 -50.30
C TRP A 541 59.67 5.77 -51.03
N SER A 542 60.55 5.05 -50.33
CA SER A 542 61.11 3.80 -50.85
C SER A 542 60.04 2.71 -50.99
N VAL A 543 60.14 1.87 -52.02
CA VAL A 543 59.29 0.68 -52.18
C VAL A 543 59.44 -0.29 -50.99
N VAL A 544 60.60 -0.27 -50.32
CA VAL A 544 60.89 -1.10 -49.13
C VAL A 544 59.98 -0.72 -47.95
N THR A 545 59.78 0.58 -47.73
CA THR A 545 58.89 1.09 -46.67
C THR A 545 57.41 0.78 -46.92
N MET A 546 57.02 0.54 -48.18
CA MET A 546 55.65 0.24 -48.60
C MET A 546 55.40 -1.26 -48.87
N LYS A 547 56.41 -2.12 -48.68
CA LYS A 547 56.36 -3.55 -49.03
C LYS A 547 55.16 -4.27 -48.41
N ARG A 548 54.84 -4.01 -47.14
CA ARG A 548 53.75 -4.69 -46.43
C ARG A 548 52.38 -4.33 -46.99
N LEU A 549 52.14 -3.04 -47.27
CA LEU A 549 50.93 -2.52 -47.91
C LEU A 549 50.69 -3.14 -49.29
N ILE A 550 51.72 -3.15 -50.13
CA ILE A 550 51.66 -3.67 -51.50
C ILE A 550 51.38 -5.18 -51.46
N LEU A 551 52.05 -5.93 -50.58
CA LEU A 551 51.79 -7.36 -50.44
C LEU A 551 50.37 -7.64 -49.92
N SER A 552 49.88 -6.88 -48.93
CA SER A 552 48.52 -7.06 -48.42
C SER A 552 47.45 -6.71 -49.46
N SER A 553 47.64 -5.63 -50.23
CA SER A 553 46.69 -5.24 -51.27
C SER A 553 46.70 -6.21 -52.45
N MET A 554 47.87 -6.72 -52.86
CA MET A 554 48.00 -7.75 -53.89
C MET A 554 47.31 -9.07 -53.50
N HIS A 555 47.52 -9.55 -52.26
CA HIS A 555 46.84 -10.73 -51.75
C HIS A 555 45.31 -10.55 -51.71
N MET A 556 44.83 -9.34 -51.39
CA MET A 556 43.39 -9.03 -51.39
C MET A 556 42.80 -8.93 -52.80
N LEU A 557 43.51 -8.33 -53.77
CA LEU A 557 43.08 -8.30 -55.17
C LEU A 557 43.00 -9.71 -55.77
N GLN A 558 43.98 -10.56 -55.47
CA GLN A 558 43.95 -11.97 -55.87
C GLN A 558 42.77 -12.71 -55.24
N THR A 559 42.50 -12.53 -53.95
CA THR A 559 41.37 -13.19 -53.29
C THR A 559 40.01 -12.66 -53.76
N LYS A 560 39.87 -11.35 -54.04
CA LYS A 560 38.64 -10.79 -54.66
C LYS A 560 38.41 -11.31 -56.07
N SER A 561 39.46 -11.37 -56.90
CA SER A 561 39.38 -11.96 -58.23
C SER A 561 38.93 -13.43 -58.16
N VAL A 562 39.55 -14.23 -57.30
CA VAL A 562 39.18 -15.64 -57.09
C VAL A 562 37.76 -15.79 -56.56
N ARG A 563 37.35 -14.98 -55.57
CA ARG A 563 35.98 -14.99 -55.03
C ARG A 563 34.95 -14.58 -56.10
N SER A 564 35.25 -13.58 -56.92
CA SER A 564 34.36 -13.13 -58.00
C SER A 564 34.16 -14.22 -59.05
N LEU A 565 35.23 -14.94 -59.41
CA LEU A 565 35.19 -16.09 -60.31
C LEU A 565 34.42 -17.26 -59.69
N GLN A 566 34.62 -17.53 -58.39
CA GLN A 566 33.87 -18.57 -57.67
C GLN A 566 32.38 -18.25 -57.62
N VAL A 567 32.00 -17.01 -57.29
CA VAL A 567 30.60 -16.57 -57.31
C VAL A 567 30.03 -16.70 -58.72
N GLN A 568 30.70 -16.20 -59.76
CA GLN A 568 30.23 -16.35 -61.15
C GLN A 568 30.02 -17.82 -61.54
N ASN A 569 30.93 -18.72 -61.15
CA ASN A 569 30.81 -20.15 -61.43
C ASN A 569 29.66 -20.81 -60.66
N LEU A 570 29.43 -20.41 -59.41
CA LEU A 570 28.29 -20.88 -58.60
C LEU A 570 26.96 -20.39 -59.18
N THR A 571 26.86 -19.11 -59.59
CA THR A 571 25.65 -18.58 -60.22
C THR A 571 25.37 -19.26 -61.55
N ARG A 572 26.40 -19.55 -62.36
CA ARG A 572 26.27 -20.36 -63.57
C ARG A 572 25.75 -21.77 -63.27
N ARG A 573 26.29 -22.43 -62.25
CA ARG A 573 25.85 -23.77 -61.81
C ARG A 573 24.38 -23.77 -61.40
N ILE A 574 23.97 -22.82 -60.56
CA ILE A 574 22.58 -22.65 -60.11
C ILE A 574 21.65 -22.43 -61.30
N ASN A 575 22.03 -21.58 -62.26
CA ASN A 575 21.23 -21.35 -63.47
C ASN A 575 21.08 -22.64 -64.31
N VAL A 576 22.13 -23.44 -64.44
CA VAL A 576 22.07 -24.73 -65.14
C VAL A 576 21.15 -25.71 -64.41
N ASP A 577 21.25 -25.81 -63.08
CA ASP A 577 20.39 -26.66 -62.27
C ASP A 577 18.92 -26.21 -62.36
N HIS A 578 18.67 -24.90 -62.32
CA HIS A 578 17.32 -24.33 -62.46
C HIS A 578 16.73 -24.55 -63.87
N CYS A 579 17.55 -24.51 -64.93
CA CYS A 579 17.16 -24.90 -66.28
C CYS A 579 16.86 -26.40 -66.38
N SER A 580 17.66 -27.26 -65.74
CA SER A 580 17.44 -28.71 -65.71
C SER A 580 16.14 -29.08 -64.98
N ALA A 581 15.82 -28.40 -63.88
CA ALA A 581 14.57 -28.57 -63.15
C ALA A 581 13.35 -28.14 -63.98
N ARG A 582 13.46 -27.04 -64.76
CA ARG A 582 12.42 -26.62 -65.72
C ARG A 582 12.18 -27.63 -66.83
N MET A 583 13.23 -28.30 -67.32
CA MET A 583 13.10 -29.36 -68.32
C MET A 583 12.33 -30.57 -67.76
N ARG A 584 12.68 -31.04 -66.56
CA ARG A 584 11.99 -32.17 -65.88
C ARG A 584 10.51 -31.89 -65.61
N LEU A 585 10.14 -30.64 -65.30
CA LEU A 585 8.74 -30.26 -65.12
C LEU A 585 7.91 -30.27 -66.42
N ARG A 586 8.56 -30.17 -67.60
CA ARG A 586 7.89 -30.22 -68.91
C ARG A 586 7.71 -31.64 -69.44
N GLU A 587 8.40 -32.65 -68.90
CA GLU A 587 8.24 -34.07 -69.26
C GLU A 587 7.05 -34.74 -68.54
N LYS A 588 5.86 -34.14 -68.58
CA LYS A 588 4.61 -34.86 -68.24
C LYS A 588 4.15 -35.66 -69.47
N LEU A 589 4.13 -36.99 -69.31
CA LEU A 589 3.74 -37.99 -70.30
C LEU A 589 2.43 -37.62 -71.04
N ILE A 590 2.53 -37.43 -72.35
CA ILE A 590 1.39 -37.48 -73.26
C ILE A 590 1.02 -38.96 -73.43
N ARG A 591 -0.08 -39.40 -72.80
CA ARG A 591 -0.70 -40.70 -73.13
C ARG A 591 -1.46 -40.54 -74.43
N LEU A 592 -0.94 -41.10 -75.52
CA LEU A 592 -1.72 -41.39 -76.71
C LEU A 592 -2.59 -42.61 -76.41
N SER A 593 -3.91 -42.44 -76.43
CA SER A 593 -4.86 -43.55 -76.40
C SER A 593 -5.47 -43.72 -77.78
N ASP A 594 -5.07 -44.77 -78.48
CA ASP A 594 -5.85 -45.35 -79.57
C ASP A 594 -6.88 -46.28 -78.95
N LEU A 595 -8.17 -45.94 -79.00
CA LEU A 595 -9.33 -46.83 -79.04
C LEU A 595 -10.62 -45.98 -79.10
N ARG A 596 -11.49 -46.37 -80.05
CA ARG A 596 -12.75 -45.78 -80.54
C ARG A 596 -13.61 -44.96 -79.58
#